data_AF-A0A851XHN9-F1
#
_entry.id   AF-A0A851XHN9-F1
#
_cell.length_a   1.000
_cell.length_b   1.000
_cell.length_c   1.000
_cell.angle_alpha   90.00
_cell.angle_beta   90.00
_cell.angle_gamma   90.00
#
_symmetry.space_group_name_H-M   'P 1'
#
loop_
_entity.id
_entity.type
_entity.pdbx_description
1 polymer ?
#
loop_
_entity_poly.entity_id
_entity_poly.type
_entity_poly.pdbx_seq_one_letter_code
_entity_poly.pdbx_strand_id
1 'polypeptide(L)'
;RYLATYNSLTDKHLVGYFNNARIRRHLQRSGLISRSGRIIPEKEYRLNALRRDHQRYVQECLARAIFHKVLDIERHHQLEIKQKLESSVRKERVQKVKVRLECS
;
A
#
# COMPACT_ATOMS: atom_id res chain seq x y z
N ARG A 1 -21.96 16.00 -33.17
CA ARG A 1 -21.29 17.14 -32.50
C ARG A 1 -22.06 17.67 -31.27
N TYR A 2 -23.39 17.59 -31.21
CA TYR A 2 -24.21 18.07 -30.07
C TYR A 2 -24.09 17.26 -28.76
N LEU A 3 -23.84 15.95 -28.81
CA LEU A 3 -23.73 15.12 -27.59
C LEU A 3 -22.36 15.20 -26.91
N ALA A 4 -21.31 15.60 -27.62
CA ALA A 4 -19.95 15.63 -27.08
C ALA A 4 -19.77 16.70 -25.98
N THR A 5 -20.62 17.71 -25.95
CA THR A 5 -20.62 18.78 -24.95
C THR A 5 -21.77 18.68 -23.96
N TYR A 6 -22.66 17.67 -24.09
CA TYR A 6 -23.77 17.49 -23.18
C TYR A 6 -23.28 16.96 -21.83
N ASN A 7 -23.58 17.71 -20.76
CA ASN A 7 -23.26 17.33 -19.39
C ASN A 7 -24.56 17.16 -18.59
N SER A 8 -24.86 15.92 -18.23
CA SER A 8 -26.06 15.57 -17.48
C SER A 8 -26.12 16.25 -16.11
N LEU A 9 -24.98 16.55 -15.47
CA LEU A 9 -24.95 17.25 -14.17
C LEU A 9 -25.45 18.69 -14.26
N THR A 10 -25.51 19.25 -15.47
CA THR A 10 -26.04 20.60 -15.72
C THR A 10 -27.48 20.58 -16.26
N ASP A 11 -28.08 19.40 -16.43
CA ASP A 11 -29.43 19.27 -16.96
C ASP A 11 -30.48 19.65 -15.90
N LYS A 12 -31.26 20.69 -16.21
CA LYS A 12 -32.34 21.19 -15.34
C LYS A 12 -33.41 20.15 -15.01
N HIS A 13 -33.63 19.19 -15.91
CA HIS A 13 -34.62 18.13 -15.71
C HIS A 13 -34.12 17.02 -14.79
N LEU A 14 -32.80 16.92 -14.57
CA LEU A 14 -32.19 15.92 -13.70
C LEU A 14 -31.85 16.44 -12.30
N VAL A 15 -32.16 17.72 -12.00
CA VAL A 15 -31.86 18.34 -10.70
C VAL A 15 -32.43 17.54 -9.53
N GLY A 16 -33.68 17.07 -9.64
CA GLY A 16 -34.30 16.24 -8.59
C GLY A 16 -33.55 14.92 -8.35
N TYR A 17 -33.10 14.26 -9.42
CA TYR A 17 -32.32 13.03 -9.34
C TYR A 17 -30.96 13.27 -8.67
N PHE A 18 -30.21 14.29 -9.11
CA PHE A 18 -28.89 14.59 -8.55
C PHE A 18 -28.94 15.23 -7.16
N ASN A 19 -30.06 15.78 -6.73
CA ASN A 19 -30.26 16.27 -5.36
C ASN A 19 -30.52 15.17 -4.33
N ASN A 20 -30.81 13.94 -4.76
CA ASN A 20 -30.94 12.80 -3.87
C ASN A 20 -29.65 12.59 -3.06
N ALA A 21 -29.77 12.47 -1.73
CA ALA A 21 -28.60 12.35 -0.84
C ALA A 21 -27.68 11.17 -1.18
N ARG A 22 -28.24 10.04 -1.61
CA ARG A 22 -27.46 8.86 -2.06
C ARG A 22 -26.67 9.18 -3.33
N ILE A 23 -27.32 9.85 -4.29
CA ILE A 23 -26.69 10.24 -5.55
C ILE A 23 -25.63 11.31 -5.32
N ARG A 24 -25.91 12.36 -4.53
CA ARG A 24 -24.92 13.38 -4.14
C ARG A 24 -23.69 12.76 -3.48
N ARG A 25 -23.90 11.85 -2.52
CA ARG A 25 -22.79 11.15 -1.84
C ARG A 25 -21.95 10.34 -2.83
N HIS A 26 -22.60 9.69 -3.79
CA HIS A 26 -21.90 8.95 -4.85
C HIS A 26 -21.06 9.91 -5.71
N LEU A 27 -21.64 11.00 -6.22
CA LEU A 27 -20.95 12.00 -7.03
C LEU A 27 -19.75 12.63 -6.29
N GLN A 28 -19.90 12.89 -5.00
CA GLN A 28 -18.81 13.38 -4.15
C GLN A 28 -17.67 12.38 -4.03
N ARG A 29 -17.98 11.09 -3.78
CA ARG A 29 -16.98 10.02 -3.68
C ARG A 29 -16.26 9.78 -5.01
N SER A 30 -17.00 9.86 -6.12
CA SER A 30 -16.43 9.75 -7.46
C SER A 30 -15.57 10.96 -7.82
N GLY A 31 -15.75 12.10 -7.14
CA GLY A 31 -15.01 13.34 -7.38
C GLY A 31 -15.55 14.16 -8.56
N LEU A 32 -16.80 13.91 -8.96
CA LEU A 32 -17.50 14.69 -9.99
C LEU A 32 -18.06 16.00 -9.45
N ILE A 33 -18.35 16.05 -8.14
CA ILE A 33 -18.74 17.26 -7.44
C ILE A 33 -17.92 17.44 -6.16
N SER A 34 -17.74 18.68 -5.74
CA SER A 34 -17.10 19.02 -4.47
C SER A 34 -18.01 18.69 -3.27
N ARG A 35 -17.45 18.81 -2.05
CA ARG A 35 -18.25 18.73 -0.82
C ARG A 35 -19.36 19.79 -0.75
N SER A 36 -19.13 20.97 -1.32
CA SER A 36 -20.13 22.03 -1.44
C SER A 36 -21.16 21.80 -2.55
N GLY A 37 -20.99 20.75 -3.38
CA GLY A 37 -21.87 20.44 -4.50
C GLY A 37 -21.51 21.14 -5.81
N ARG A 38 -20.36 21.83 -5.88
CA ARG A 38 -19.85 22.42 -7.13
C ARG A 38 -19.42 21.31 -8.08
N ILE A 39 -19.85 21.36 -9.34
CA ILE A 39 -19.37 20.46 -10.39
C ILE A 39 -17.87 20.68 -10.60
N ILE A 40 -17.10 19.59 -10.59
CA ILE A 40 -15.65 19.63 -10.80
C ILE A 40 -15.39 19.58 -12.32
N PRO A 41 -14.67 20.56 -12.90
CA PRO A 41 -14.32 20.56 -14.32
C PRO A 41 -13.45 19.35 -14.69
N GLU A 42 -13.58 18.88 -15.92
CA GLU A 42 -12.86 17.69 -16.40
C GLU A 42 -11.33 17.76 -16.22
N LYS A 43 -10.74 18.94 -16.44
CA LYS A 43 -9.30 19.17 -16.21
C LYS A 43 -8.91 18.92 -14.75
N GLU A 44 -9.69 19.46 -13.81
CA GLU A 44 -9.47 19.29 -12.38
C GLU A 44 -9.73 17.84 -11.95
N TYR A 45 -10.77 17.21 -12.49
CA TYR A 45 -11.08 15.80 -12.25
C TYR A 45 -9.91 14.89 -12.64
N ARG A 46 -9.35 15.07 -13.85
CA ARG A 46 -8.20 14.30 -14.34
C ARG A 46 -6.96 14.49 -13.48
N LEU A 47 -6.64 15.72 -13.11
CA LEU A 47 -5.52 16.02 -12.22
C LEU A 47 -5.69 15.37 -10.84
N ASN A 48 -6.89 15.43 -10.27
CA ASN A 48 -7.20 14.81 -8.99
C ASN A 48 -7.19 13.28 -9.05
N ALA A 49 -7.56 12.67 -10.17
CA ALA A 49 -7.43 11.24 -10.40
C ALA A 49 -5.95 10.82 -10.42
N LEU A 50 -5.12 11.51 -11.21
CA LEU A 50 -3.68 11.24 -11.31
C LEU A 50 -2.99 11.38 -9.95
N ARG A 51 -3.31 12.43 -9.17
CA ARG A 51 -2.77 12.63 -7.83
C ARG A 51 -3.14 11.49 -6.88
N ARG A 52 -4.40 11.03 -6.91
CA ARG A 52 -4.86 9.92 -6.08
C ARG A 52 -4.17 8.61 -6.45
N ASP A 53 -4.01 8.33 -7.74
CA ASP A 53 -3.32 7.13 -8.19
C ASP A 53 -1.83 7.16 -7.85
N HIS A 54 -1.17 8.32 -8.00
CA HIS A 54 0.21 8.49 -7.58
C HIS A 54 0.38 8.29 -6.07
N GLN A 55 -0.50 8.86 -5.25
CA GLN A 55 -0.49 8.66 -3.80
C GLN A 55 -0.66 7.18 -3.44
N ARG A 56 -1.60 6.47 -4.09
CA ARG A 56 -1.80 5.03 -3.88
C ARG A 56 -0.55 4.24 -4.25
N TYR A 57 0.07 4.54 -5.39
CA TYR A 57 1.31 3.91 -5.84
C TYR A 57 2.44 4.11 -4.83
N VAL A 58 2.65 5.34 -4.36
CA VAL A 58 3.69 5.64 -3.36
C VAL A 58 3.43 4.88 -2.05
N GLN A 59 2.18 4.84 -1.58
CA GLN A 59 1.81 4.07 -0.39
C GLN A 59 2.11 2.58 -0.55
N GLU A 60 1.79 2.01 -1.72
CA GLU A 60 2.07 0.61 -2.02
C GLU A 60 3.58 0.33 -2.07
N CYS A 61 4.35 1.19 -2.70
CA CYS A 61 5.82 1.10 -2.73
C CYS A 61 6.40 1.12 -1.30
N LEU A 62 5.92 2.02 -0.45
CA LEU A 62 6.36 2.10 0.95
C LEU A 62 6.01 0.83 1.72
N ALA A 63 4.77 0.34 1.59
CA ALA A 63 4.33 -0.89 2.26
C ALA A 63 5.21 -2.09 1.83
N ARG A 64 5.49 -2.23 0.53
CA ARG A 64 6.38 -3.27 -0.01
C ARG A 64 7.80 -3.14 0.55
N ALA A 65 8.38 -1.94 0.53
CA ALA A 65 9.74 -1.72 1.01
C ALA A 65 9.89 -2.05 2.51
N ILE A 66 8.93 -1.65 3.33
CA ILE A 66 8.90 -1.99 4.77
C ILE A 66 8.82 -3.52 4.94
N PHE A 67 7.88 -4.17 4.25
CA PHE A 67 7.69 -5.61 4.35
C PHE A 67 8.96 -6.39 3.96
N HIS A 68 9.57 -6.05 2.82
CA HIS A 68 10.81 -6.68 2.39
C HIS A 68 11.95 -6.45 3.38
N LYS A 69 12.10 -5.22 3.91
CA LYS A 69 13.14 -4.92 4.89
C LYS A 69 12.98 -5.73 6.17
N VAL A 70 11.75 -5.86 6.68
CA VAL A 70 11.44 -6.67 7.86
C VAL A 70 11.76 -8.15 7.60
N LEU A 71 11.35 -8.69 6.45
CA LEU A 71 11.66 -10.07 6.08
C LEU A 71 13.16 -10.33 5.98
N ASP A 72 13.91 -9.40 5.40
CA ASP A 72 15.35 -9.55 5.28
C ASP A 72 16.04 -9.53 6.65
N ILE A 73 15.64 -8.61 7.54
CA ILE A 73 16.16 -8.57 8.91
C ILE A 73 15.89 -9.89 9.64
N GLU A 74 14.65 -10.39 9.56
CA GLU A 74 14.27 -11.65 10.21
C GLU A 74 15.09 -12.83 9.65
N ARG A 75 15.27 -12.91 8.33
CA ARG A 75 16.09 -13.94 7.70
C ARG A 75 17.54 -13.91 8.21
N HIS A 76 18.14 -12.72 8.31
CA HIS A 76 19.50 -12.58 8.82
C HIS A 76 19.59 -12.99 10.29
N HIS A 77 18.63 -12.59 11.13
CA HIS A 77 18.58 -12.97 12.53
C HIS A 77 18.52 -14.50 12.71
N GLN A 78 17.65 -15.18 11.95
CA GLN A 78 17.55 -16.64 12.00
C GLN A 78 18.85 -17.33 11.58
N LEU A 79 19.54 -16.80 10.57
CA LEU A 79 20.85 -17.31 10.15
C LEU A 79 21.91 -17.13 11.26
N GLU A 80 21.94 -15.98 11.93
CA GLU A 80 22.85 -15.73 13.04
C GLU A 80 22.62 -16.69 14.22
N ILE A 81 21.35 -16.93 14.59
CA ILE A 81 20.99 -17.90 15.62
C ILE A 81 21.51 -19.29 15.24
N LYS A 82 21.23 -19.73 14.00
CA LYS A 82 21.66 -21.03 13.51
C LYS A 82 23.19 -21.18 13.54
N GLN A 83 23.92 -20.17 13.08
CA GLN A 83 25.38 -20.18 13.10
C GLN A 83 25.95 -20.25 14.51
N LYS A 84 25.38 -19.49 15.46
CA LYS A 84 25.78 -19.54 16.87
C LYS A 84 25.56 -20.93 17.46
N LEU A 85 24.40 -21.54 17.22
CA LEU A 85 24.09 -22.90 17.67
C LEU A 85 25.07 -23.94 17.09
N GLU A 86 25.30 -23.90 15.77
CA GLU A 86 26.26 -24.80 15.12
C GLU A 86 27.68 -24.62 15.68
N SER A 87 28.11 -23.39 15.92
CA SER A 87 29.43 -23.10 16.48
C SER A 87 29.60 -23.67 17.90
N SER A 88 28.55 -23.57 18.72
CA SER A 88 28.54 -24.12 20.09
C SER A 88 28.61 -25.64 20.07
N VAL A 89 27.82 -26.30 19.22
CA VAL A 89 27.87 -27.77 19.04
C VAL A 89 29.24 -28.23 18.56
N ARG A 90 29.85 -27.52 17.60
CA ARG A 90 31.20 -27.84 17.13
C ARG A 90 32.24 -27.69 18.25
N LYS A 91 32.19 -26.60 19.03
CA LYS A 91 33.09 -26.38 20.17
C LYS A 91 32.94 -27.47 21.24
N GLU A 92 31.71 -27.84 21.58
CA GLU A 92 31.44 -28.91 22.54
C GLU A 92 32.01 -30.26 22.08
N ARG A 93 31.84 -30.61 20.80
CA ARG A 93 32.42 -31.83 20.22
C ARG A 93 33.94 -31.83 20.28
N VAL A 94 34.59 -30.73 19.92
CA VAL A 94 36.05 -30.58 20.00
C VAL A 94 36.54 -30.73 21.43
N GLN A 95 35.87 -30.07 22.39
CA GLN A 95 36.23 -30.16 23.81
C GLN A 95 36.11 -31.60 24.33
N LYS A 96 35.03 -32.32 24.00
CA LYS A 96 34.84 -33.73 24.38
C LYS A 96 35.94 -34.64 23.82
N VAL A 97 36.34 -34.43 22.56
CA VAL A 97 37.45 -35.19 21.96
C VAL A 97 38.77 -34.86 22.65
N LYS A 98 39.05 -33.58 22.90
CA LYS A 98 40.27 -33.14 23.59
C LYS A 98 40.39 -33.76 24.99
N VAL A 99 39.34 -33.69 25.81
CA VAL A 99 39.33 -34.31 27.14
C VAL A 99 39.55 -35.82 27.07
N ARG A 100 38.96 -36.51 26.08
CA ARG A 100 39.16 -37.95 25.90
C ARG A 100 40.62 -38.30 25.55
N LEU A 101 41.27 -37.47 24.72
CA LEU A 101 42.67 -37.65 24.33
C LEU A 101 43.66 -37.31 25.47
N GLU A 102 43.32 -36.35 26.33
CA GLU A 102 44.17 -35.95 27.47
C GLU A 102 44.14 -36.95 28.65
N CYS A 103 43.12 -37.81 28.72
CA CYS A 103 42.97 -38.84 29.76
C CYS A 103 43.37 -40.26 29.32
N SER A 104 43.91 -40.43 28.11
CA SER A 104 44.50 -41.70 27.62
C SER A 104 46.02 -41.62 27.65
#